data_AF-A0A916WR44-F1
#
_entry.id   AF-A0A916WR44-F1
#
_cell.length_a   1.000
_cell.length_b   1.000
_cell.length_c   1.000
_cell.angle_alpha   90.00
_cell.angle_beta   90.00
_cell.angle_gamma   90.00
#
_symmetry.space_group_name_H-M   'P 1'
#
loop_
_entity.id
_entity.type
_entity.pdbx_description
1 polymer ?
#
loop_
_entity_poly.entity_id
_entity_poly.type
_entity_poly.pdbx_seq_one_letter_code
_entity_poly.pdbx_strand_id
1 'polypeptide(L)'
;MSPTPRERARVDTMERILTSGRQQLAEHGAAALSLRAVARDLGMVSSAVYRYVASRDDLLTALIIGGYRDLAEVAEEATTGRAAPGRRFVALCEAIYSWAREHPHQYALLFGSPVPGYRAPGGTVTDAARTPAVAIQLIEEAWQSGELAVDAPMPPAGPAVRRQAKELGAALDSALPETVLIRFAAAWTQVFGVISFDLFGQFVGSFEPGDHICTFTFRTAAHTIGFSGQIPSAR
;
A
#
# COMPACT_ATOMS: atom_id res chain seq x y z
N MET A 1 -2.87 -11.27 -28.45
CA MET A 1 -3.16 -12.71 -28.64
C MET A 1 -3.92 -13.20 -27.43
N SER A 2 -5.04 -13.90 -27.61
CA SER A 2 -5.80 -14.46 -26.48
C SER A 2 -5.08 -15.68 -25.91
N PRO A 3 -5.06 -15.88 -24.57
CA PRO A 3 -4.34 -16.98 -23.95
C PRO A 3 -4.90 -18.34 -24.41
N THR A 4 -4.05 -19.35 -24.45
CA THR A 4 -4.43 -20.74 -24.71
C THR A 4 -5.22 -21.32 -23.53
N PRO A 5 -6.02 -22.38 -23.73
CA PRO A 5 -6.70 -23.06 -22.63
C PRO A 5 -5.77 -23.54 -21.51
N ARG A 6 -4.54 -23.94 -21.86
CA ARG A 6 -3.52 -24.39 -20.89
C ARG A 6 -2.97 -23.22 -20.06
N GLU A 7 -2.77 -22.06 -20.68
CA GLU A 7 -2.35 -20.85 -19.98
C GLU A 7 -3.43 -20.37 -19.02
N ARG A 8 -4.71 -20.36 -19.43
CA ARG A 8 -5.83 -20.06 -18.53
C ARG A 8 -5.88 -21.01 -17.33
N ALA A 9 -5.83 -22.32 -17.57
CA ALA A 9 -5.82 -23.30 -16.48
C ALA A 9 -4.64 -23.13 -15.52
N ARG A 10 -3.48 -22.69 -16.03
CA ARG A 10 -2.30 -22.39 -15.22
C ARG A 10 -2.53 -21.15 -14.33
N VAL A 11 -3.12 -20.09 -14.89
CA VAL A 11 -3.48 -18.87 -14.14
C VAL A 11 -4.50 -19.20 -13.05
N ASP A 12 -5.60 -19.87 -13.39
CA ASP A 12 -6.64 -20.26 -12.43
C ASP A 12 -6.06 -21.12 -11.29
N THR A 13 -5.15 -22.03 -11.60
CA THR A 13 -4.49 -22.85 -10.56
C THR A 13 -3.59 -22.02 -9.66
N MET A 14 -2.84 -21.07 -10.23
CA MET A 14 -2.01 -20.15 -9.45
C MET A 14 -2.86 -19.28 -8.53
N GLU A 15 -3.99 -18.75 -9.02
CA GLU A 15 -4.92 -17.98 -8.19
C GLU A 15 -5.49 -18.81 -7.03
N ARG A 16 -5.85 -20.07 -7.27
CA ARG A 16 -6.29 -20.98 -6.20
C ARG A 16 -5.19 -21.21 -5.15
N ILE A 17 -3.93 -21.35 -5.58
CA ILE A 17 -2.77 -21.46 -4.68
C ILE A 17 -2.62 -20.19 -3.83
N LEU A 18 -2.71 -19.01 -4.44
CA LEU A 18 -2.60 -17.74 -3.72
C LEU A 18 -3.77 -17.50 -2.77
N THR A 19 -4.99 -17.87 -3.17
CA THR A 19 -6.18 -17.77 -2.30
C THR A 19 -6.06 -18.67 -1.08
N SER A 20 -5.65 -19.94 -1.24
CA SER A 20 -5.36 -20.81 -0.08
C SER A 20 -4.19 -20.26 0.76
N GLY A 21 -3.16 -19.70 0.12
CA GLY A 21 -2.06 -19.02 0.83
C GLY A 21 -2.52 -17.84 1.69
N ARG A 22 -3.43 -16.99 1.18
CA ARG A 22 -4.05 -15.89 1.94
C ARG A 22 -4.87 -16.39 3.13
N GLN A 23 -5.62 -17.49 2.95
CA GLN A 23 -6.38 -18.10 4.04
C GLN A 23 -5.44 -18.64 5.13
N GLN A 24 -4.37 -19.34 4.75
CA GLN A 24 -3.34 -19.82 5.67
C GLN A 24 -2.68 -18.67 6.45
N LEU A 25 -2.41 -17.53 5.79
CA LEU A 25 -1.92 -16.33 6.47
C LEU A 25 -2.91 -15.78 7.49
N ALA A 26 -4.20 -15.78 7.17
CA ALA A 26 -5.24 -15.30 8.07
C ALA A 26 -5.40 -16.19 9.31
N GLU A 27 -5.41 -17.50 9.11
CA GLU A 27 -5.67 -18.47 10.18
C GLU A 27 -4.45 -18.76 11.06
N HIS A 28 -3.24 -18.72 10.50
CA HIS A 28 -2.04 -19.21 11.18
C HIS A 28 -0.84 -18.26 11.14
N GLY A 29 -0.94 -17.15 10.39
CA GLY A 29 0.13 -16.19 10.21
C GLY A 29 1.26 -16.69 9.29
N ALA A 30 2.15 -15.77 8.91
CA ALA A 30 3.20 -16.05 7.94
C ALA A 30 4.23 -17.10 8.40
N ALA A 31 4.46 -17.24 9.71
CA ALA A 31 5.40 -18.23 10.25
C ALA A 31 4.96 -19.67 9.95
N ALA A 32 3.66 -19.94 9.95
CA ALA A 32 3.09 -21.26 9.73
C ALA A 32 2.79 -21.58 8.25
N LEU A 33 2.94 -20.60 7.35
CA LEU A 33 2.65 -20.78 5.91
C LEU A 33 3.47 -21.92 5.31
N SER A 34 2.79 -22.86 4.65
CA SER A 34 3.41 -24.08 4.11
C SER A 34 2.76 -24.53 2.80
N LEU A 35 3.59 -24.82 1.79
CA LEU A 35 3.13 -25.40 0.52
C LEU A 35 2.42 -26.75 0.69
N ARG A 36 2.74 -27.50 1.75
CA ARG A 36 2.06 -28.77 2.05
C ARG A 36 0.65 -28.54 2.57
N ALA A 37 0.45 -27.50 3.39
CA ALA A 37 -0.87 -27.13 3.88
C ALA A 37 -1.74 -26.64 2.71
N VAL A 38 -1.20 -25.74 1.87
CA VAL A 38 -1.86 -25.29 0.63
C VAL A 38 -2.22 -26.45 -0.29
N ALA A 39 -1.31 -27.42 -0.48
CA ALA A 39 -1.61 -28.61 -1.29
C ALA A 39 -2.79 -29.41 -0.72
N ARG A 40 -2.83 -29.59 0.60
CA ARG A 40 -3.91 -30.30 1.29
C ARG A 40 -5.25 -29.58 1.13
N ASP A 41 -5.27 -28.27 1.32
CA ASP A 41 -6.48 -27.44 1.19
C ASP A 41 -7.08 -27.54 -0.21
N LEU A 42 -6.22 -27.62 -1.23
CA LEU A 42 -6.63 -27.72 -2.63
C LEU A 42 -6.90 -29.16 -3.11
N GLY A 43 -6.72 -30.17 -2.26
CA GLY A 43 -6.82 -31.58 -2.65
C GLY A 43 -5.73 -32.01 -3.66
N MET A 44 -4.59 -31.33 -3.66
CA MET A 44 -3.47 -31.57 -4.56
C MET A 44 -2.35 -32.35 -3.87
N VAL A 45 -1.62 -33.15 -4.64
CA VAL A 45 -0.32 -33.68 -4.17
C VAL A 45 0.69 -32.54 -4.07
N SER A 46 1.56 -32.53 -3.06
CA SER A 46 2.51 -31.42 -2.86
C SER A 46 3.41 -31.18 -4.08
N SER A 47 3.85 -32.24 -4.75
CA SER A 47 4.64 -32.14 -5.99
C SER A 47 3.93 -31.36 -7.10
N ALA A 48 2.59 -31.34 -7.11
CA ALA A 48 1.84 -30.55 -8.08
C ALA A 48 1.94 -29.05 -7.79
N VAL A 49 1.88 -28.62 -6.53
CA VAL A 49 2.02 -27.22 -6.11
C VAL A 49 3.43 -26.71 -6.36
N TYR A 50 4.45 -27.55 -6.13
CA TYR A 50 5.85 -27.20 -6.41
C TYR A 50 6.14 -26.86 -7.88
N ARG A 51 5.26 -27.24 -8.83
CA ARG A 51 5.36 -26.83 -10.26
C ARG A 51 4.93 -25.39 -10.53
N TYR A 52 4.27 -24.77 -9.56
CA TYR A 52 3.79 -23.38 -9.61
C TYR A 52 4.62 -22.48 -8.70
N VAL A 53 4.95 -22.96 -7.50
CA VAL A 53 5.66 -22.21 -6.48
C VAL A 53 6.76 -23.08 -5.88
N ALA A 54 8.03 -22.70 -6.10
CA ALA A 54 9.17 -23.56 -5.79
C ALA A 54 9.48 -23.65 -4.29
N SER A 55 9.13 -22.64 -3.51
CA SER A 55 9.41 -22.58 -2.08
C SER A 55 8.36 -21.80 -1.29
N ARG A 56 8.44 -21.87 0.05
CA ARG A 56 7.63 -21.04 0.94
C ARG A 56 7.89 -19.54 0.68
N ASP A 57 9.15 -19.18 0.43
CA ASP A 57 9.53 -17.78 0.23
C ASP A 57 9.04 -17.27 -1.13
N ASP A 58 8.99 -18.13 -2.14
CA ASP A 58 8.34 -17.80 -3.43
C ASP A 58 6.82 -17.60 -3.25
N LEU A 59 6.18 -18.38 -2.37
CA LEU A 59 4.77 -18.19 -2.04
C LEU A 59 4.55 -16.84 -1.33
N LEU A 60 5.38 -16.53 -0.33
CA LEU A 60 5.34 -15.24 0.38
C LEU A 60 5.56 -14.07 -0.58
N THR A 61 6.55 -14.18 -1.48
CA THR A 61 6.83 -13.16 -2.49
C THR A 61 5.62 -12.93 -3.38
N ALA A 62 5.00 -14.00 -3.87
CA ALA A 62 3.82 -13.90 -4.72
C ALA A 62 2.61 -13.31 -3.98
N LEU A 63 2.43 -13.63 -2.70
CA LEU A 63 1.37 -13.05 -1.85
C LEU A 63 1.61 -11.56 -1.59
N ILE A 64 2.86 -11.15 -1.34
CA ILE A 64 3.24 -9.74 -1.18
C ILE A 64 2.99 -8.95 -2.46
N ILE A 65 3.41 -9.49 -3.61
CA ILE A 65 3.15 -8.88 -4.92
C ILE A 65 1.63 -8.74 -5.15
N GLY A 66 0.86 -9.79 -4.87
CA GLY A 66 -0.60 -9.74 -4.93
C GLY A 66 -1.18 -8.64 -4.05
N GLY A 67 -0.76 -8.56 -2.79
CA GLY A 67 -1.23 -7.52 -1.86
C GLY A 67 -0.91 -6.10 -2.33
N TYR A 68 0.29 -5.85 -2.87
CA TYR A 68 0.63 -4.55 -3.45
C TYR A 68 -0.18 -4.22 -4.70
N ARG A 69 -0.53 -5.21 -5.53
CA ARG A 69 -1.40 -5.00 -6.70
C ARG A 69 -2.82 -4.67 -6.29
N ASP A 70 -3.40 -5.45 -5.39
CA ASP A 70 -4.75 -5.21 -4.88
C ASP A 70 -4.85 -3.79 -4.27
N LEU A 71 -3.85 -3.40 -3.47
CA LEU A 71 -3.78 -2.06 -2.89
C LEU A 71 -3.62 -0.94 -3.94
N ALA A 72 -2.81 -1.18 -4.96
CA ALA A 72 -2.61 -0.23 -6.05
C ALA A 72 -3.87 -0.05 -6.90
N GLU A 73 -4.61 -1.13 -7.19
CA GLU A 73 -5.88 -1.06 -7.92
C GLU A 73 -6.92 -0.23 -7.16
N VAL A 74 -7.07 -0.47 -5.85
CA VAL A 74 -7.94 0.35 -4.98
C VAL A 74 -7.54 1.83 -5.01
N ALA A 75 -6.24 2.11 -4.98
CA ALA A 75 -5.70 3.46 -5.04
C ALA A 75 -5.97 4.15 -6.39
N GLU A 76 -5.74 3.44 -7.50
CA GLU A 76 -5.98 3.93 -8.85
C GLU A 76 -7.47 4.24 -9.05
N GLU A 77 -8.36 3.31 -8.67
CA GLU A 77 -9.81 3.48 -8.77
C GLU A 77 -10.33 4.70 -8.00
N ALA A 78 -9.87 4.88 -6.75
CA ALA A 78 -10.28 5.99 -5.88
C ALA A 78 -9.92 7.38 -6.43
N THR A 79 -8.99 7.45 -7.39
CA THR A 79 -8.46 8.72 -7.93
C THR A 79 -8.94 9.04 -9.35
N THR A 80 -9.75 8.18 -9.97
CA THR A 80 -10.30 8.35 -11.33
C THR A 80 -11.24 9.55 -11.52
N GLY A 81 -11.77 10.11 -10.42
CA GLY A 81 -12.73 11.22 -10.45
C GLY A 81 -12.15 12.57 -10.92
N ARG A 82 -13.02 13.58 -11.07
CA ARG A 82 -12.66 14.96 -11.45
C ARG A 82 -12.66 15.96 -10.29
N ALA A 83 -12.71 15.47 -9.06
CA ALA A 83 -12.60 16.34 -7.89
C ALA A 83 -11.19 16.96 -7.81
N ALA A 84 -11.04 18.06 -7.06
CA ALA A 84 -9.73 18.68 -6.84
C ALA A 84 -8.70 17.66 -6.30
N PRO A 85 -7.41 17.76 -6.67
CA PRO A 85 -6.40 16.74 -6.33
C PRO A 85 -6.33 16.43 -4.83
N GLY A 86 -6.45 17.45 -3.97
CA GLY A 86 -6.46 17.26 -2.51
C GLY A 86 -7.64 16.42 -2.00
N ARG A 87 -8.83 16.52 -2.62
CA ARG A 87 -9.97 15.65 -2.26
C ARG A 87 -9.74 14.22 -2.74
N ARG A 88 -9.17 14.04 -3.94
CA ARG A 88 -8.80 12.71 -4.44
C ARG A 88 -7.71 12.06 -3.60
N PHE A 89 -6.77 12.82 -3.05
CA PHE A 89 -5.77 12.31 -2.12
C PHE A 89 -6.40 11.81 -0.81
N VAL A 90 -7.38 12.54 -0.26
CA VAL A 90 -8.11 12.06 0.92
C VAL A 90 -8.92 10.80 0.59
N ALA A 91 -9.61 10.76 -0.55
CA ALA A 91 -10.34 9.57 -1.01
C ALA A 91 -9.41 8.37 -1.22
N LEU A 92 -8.19 8.59 -1.74
CA LEU A 92 -7.14 7.58 -1.82
C LEU A 92 -6.80 7.01 -0.42
N CYS A 93 -6.58 7.86 0.57
CA CYS A 93 -6.29 7.41 1.94
C CYS A 93 -7.46 6.64 2.57
N GLU A 94 -8.69 7.11 2.35
CA GLU A 94 -9.92 6.43 2.81
C GLU A 94 -10.08 5.04 2.15
N ALA A 95 -9.77 4.93 0.86
CA ALA A 95 -9.83 3.67 0.12
C ALA A 95 -8.76 2.67 0.61
N ILE A 96 -7.52 3.14 0.85
CA ILE A 96 -6.45 2.34 1.47
C ILE A 96 -6.91 1.82 2.84
N TYR A 97 -7.53 2.67 3.66
CA TYR A 97 -8.03 2.29 4.98
C TYR A 97 -9.18 1.27 4.92
N SER A 98 -10.12 1.42 3.98
CA SER A 98 -11.19 0.44 3.76
C SER A 98 -10.61 -0.92 3.38
N TRP A 99 -9.72 -0.95 2.39
CA TRP A 99 -9.02 -2.17 1.96
C TRP A 99 -8.27 -2.82 3.12
N ALA A 100 -7.58 -2.02 3.94
CA ALA A 100 -6.81 -2.51 5.06
C ALA A 100 -7.70 -3.17 6.13
N ARG A 101 -8.91 -2.65 6.36
CA ARG A 101 -9.92 -3.23 7.27
C ARG A 101 -10.59 -4.48 6.72
N GLU A 102 -10.79 -4.53 5.40
CA GLU A 102 -11.35 -5.71 4.71
C GLU A 102 -10.32 -6.85 4.60
N HIS A 103 -9.03 -6.50 4.56
CA HIS A 103 -7.92 -7.44 4.38
C HIS A 103 -6.80 -7.28 5.43
N PRO A 104 -7.11 -7.37 6.74
CA PRO A 104 -6.16 -7.02 7.81
C PRO A 104 -4.91 -7.91 7.80
N HIS A 105 -5.03 -9.18 7.42
CA HIS A 105 -3.89 -10.09 7.31
C HIS A 105 -2.99 -9.82 6.11
N GLN A 106 -3.56 -9.33 5.00
CA GLN A 106 -2.77 -8.88 3.85
C GLN A 106 -2.07 -7.57 4.18
N TYR A 107 -2.78 -6.62 4.81
CA TYR A 107 -2.18 -5.40 5.32
C TYR A 107 -1.01 -5.70 6.28
N ALA A 108 -1.20 -6.61 7.24
CA ALA A 108 -0.14 -7.02 8.17
C ALA A 108 1.06 -7.68 7.47
N LEU A 109 0.85 -8.40 6.36
CA LEU A 109 1.95 -8.96 5.57
C LEU A 109 2.80 -7.86 4.90
N LEU A 110 2.18 -6.76 4.48
CA LEU A 110 2.87 -5.66 3.79
C LEU A 110 3.50 -4.65 4.75
N PHE A 111 2.81 -4.30 5.84
CA PHE A 111 3.14 -3.17 6.71
C PHE A 111 3.30 -3.54 8.18
N GLY A 112 3.11 -4.81 8.54
CA GLY A 112 3.27 -5.31 9.90
C GLY A 112 4.68 -5.80 10.20
N SER A 113 4.78 -6.71 11.18
CA SER A 113 6.06 -7.29 11.60
C SER A 113 6.74 -8.05 10.45
N PRO A 114 8.05 -7.84 10.22
CA PRO A 114 8.81 -8.60 9.24
C PRO A 114 8.73 -10.11 9.50
N VAL A 115 8.64 -10.89 8.43
CA VAL A 115 8.59 -12.35 8.52
C VAL A 115 10.01 -12.88 8.82
N PRO A 116 10.24 -13.58 9.96
CA PRO A 116 11.57 -14.07 10.30
C PRO A 116 12.16 -14.96 9.20
N GLY A 117 13.42 -14.69 8.83
CA GLY A 117 14.16 -15.47 7.83
C GLY A 117 13.80 -15.16 6.37
N TYR A 118 12.76 -14.38 6.11
CA TYR A 118 12.37 -13.98 4.75
C TYR A 118 13.00 -12.64 4.36
N ARG A 119 13.43 -12.53 3.10
CA ARG A 119 13.87 -11.26 2.50
C ARG A 119 13.16 -11.10 1.15
N ALA A 120 12.36 -10.05 1.03
CA ALA A 120 11.68 -9.76 -0.22
C ALA A 120 12.71 -9.50 -1.33
N PRO A 121 12.61 -10.18 -2.49
CA PRO A 121 13.46 -9.90 -3.64
C PRO A 121 13.25 -8.46 -4.14
N GLY A 122 14.28 -7.84 -4.72
CA GLY A 122 14.18 -6.47 -5.24
C GLY A 122 13.07 -6.24 -6.27
N GLY A 123 12.61 -7.30 -6.95
CA GLY A 123 11.49 -7.23 -7.89
C GLY A 123 10.14 -6.85 -7.27
N THR A 124 9.96 -6.97 -5.94
CA THR A 124 8.73 -6.53 -5.27
C THR A 124 8.59 -5.01 -5.21
N VAL A 125 9.70 -4.28 -5.35
CA VAL A 125 9.73 -2.81 -5.26
C VAL A 125 8.85 -2.17 -6.33
N THR A 126 8.78 -2.76 -7.53
CA THR A 126 7.97 -2.24 -8.64
C THR A 126 6.49 -2.21 -8.28
N ASP A 127 5.94 -3.32 -7.76
CA ASP A 127 4.53 -3.35 -7.33
C ASP A 127 4.31 -2.46 -6.10
N ALA A 128 5.25 -2.44 -5.14
CA ALA A 128 5.18 -1.60 -3.95
C ALA A 128 5.17 -0.09 -4.24
N ALA A 129 5.79 0.34 -5.34
CA ALA A 129 5.88 1.74 -5.73
C ALA A 129 4.59 2.28 -6.40
N ARG A 130 3.65 1.42 -6.83
CA ARG A 130 2.44 1.85 -7.55
C ARG A 130 1.56 2.78 -6.71
N THR A 131 1.24 2.39 -5.47
CA THR A 131 0.38 3.18 -4.58
C THR A 131 0.96 4.57 -4.27
N PRO A 132 2.24 4.74 -3.84
CA PRO A 132 2.81 6.07 -3.67
C PRO A 132 2.93 6.85 -4.99
N ALA A 133 3.11 6.19 -6.15
CA ALA A 133 3.12 6.87 -7.44
C ALA A 133 1.76 7.52 -7.76
N VAL A 134 0.63 6.87 -7.45
CA VAL A 134 -0.71 7.48 -7.57
C VAL A 134 -0.82 8.76 -6.75
N ALA A 135 -0.32 8.74 -5.51
CA ALA A 135 -0.31 9.94 -4.67
C ALA A 135 0.58 11.05 -5.25
N ILE A 136 1.77 10.71 -5.76
CA ILE A 136 2.68 11.66 -6.42
C ILE A 136 2.01 12.32 -7.63
N GLN A 137 1.29 11.55 -8.46
CA GLN A 137 0.58 12.10 -9.63
C GLN A 137 -0.42 13.19 -9.23
N LEU A 138 -1.17 12.99 -8.14
CA LEU A 138 -2.08 14.02 -7.62
C LEU A 138 -1.34 15.27 -7.12
N ILE A 139 -0.17 15.09 -6.52
CA ILE A 139 0.66 16.21 -6.03
C ILE A 139 1.25 16.98 -7.22
N GLU A 140 1.68 16.29 -8.26
CA GLU A 140 2.17 16.89 -9.51
C GLU A 140 1.07 17.68 -10.22
N GLU A 141 -0.14 17.14 -10.29
CA GLU A 141 -1.29 17.85 -10.84
C GLU A 141 -1.55 19.16 -10.08
N ALA A 142 -1.59 19.12 -8.74
CA ALA A 142 -1.78 20.30 -7.91
C ALA A 142 -0.61 21.29 -7.99
N TRP A 143 0.62 20.80 -8.12
CA TRP A 143 1.80 21.64 -8.30
C TRP A 143 1.74 22.40 -9.62
N GLN A 144 1.39 21.72 -10.71
CA GLN A 144 1.29 22.31 -12.04
C GLN A 144 0.12 23.31 -12.15
N SER A 145 -0.98 23.08 -11.43
CA SER A 145 -2.13 24.00 -11.41
C SER A 145 -1.98 25.16 -10.42
N GLY A 146 -0.94 25.17 -9.58
CA GLY A 146 -0.74 26.18 -8.53
C GLY A 146 -1.66 25.99 -7.31
N GLU A 147 -2.29 24.83 -7.17
CA GLU A 147 -3.15 24.45 -6.04
C GLU A 147 -2.37 23.85 -4.86
N LEU A 148 -1.04 23.89 -4.91
CA LEU A 148 -0.17 23.45 -3.83
C LEU A 148 0.46 24.64 -3.09
N ALA A 149 -0.02 24.90 -1.87
CA ALA A 149 0.50 25.93 -0.97
C ALA A 149 1.55 25.32 -0.02
N VAL A 150 2.83 25.54 -0.32
CA VAL A 150 3.96 24.97 0.42
C VAL A 150 4.61 25.94 1.41
N ASP A 151 3.92 27.02 1.73
CA ASP A 151 4.43 28.14 2.54
C ASP A 151 4.40 27.84 4.05
N ALA A 152 3.59 26.85 4.47
CA ALA A 152 3.49 26.46 5.87
C ALA A 152 4.87 26.07 6.41
N PRO A 153 5.35 26.63 7.54
CA PRO A 153 6.71 26.39 7.99
C PRO A 153 6.96 24.90 8.29
N MET A 154 8.06 24.37 7.77
CA MET A 154 8.62 23.08 8.19
C MET A 154 10.01 23.31 8.81
N PRO A 155 10.45 22.42 9.74
CA PRO A 155 11.83 22.39 10.15
C PRO A 155 12.77 22.28 8.93
N PRO A 156 13.88 23.02 8.90
CA PRO A 156 14.79 22.97 7.76
C PRO A 156 15.41 21.57 7.62
N ALA A 157 15.26 20.97 6.45
CA ALA A 157 15.85 19.68 6.16
C ALA A 157 17.37 19.81 5.95
N GLY A 158 18.14 18.99 6.69
CA GLY A 158 19.58 18.88 6.53
C GLY A 158 19.99 18.20 5.20
N PRO A 159 21.28 18.22 4.84
CA PRO A 159 21.76 17.72 3.54
C PRO A 159 21.43 16.26 3.26
N ALA A 160 21.40 15.40 4.28
CA ALA A 160 21.07 13.98 4.12
C ALA A 160 19.61 13.76 3.70
N VAL A 161 18.67 14.43 4.37
CA VAL A 161 17.23 14.33 4.06
C VAL A 161 16.94 14.88 2.65
N ARG A 162 17.60 15.98 2.26
CA ARG A 162 17.49 16.53 0.90
C ARG A 162 17.97 15.55 -0.17
N ARG A 163 19.07 14.81 0.08
CA ARG A 163 19.53 13.74 -0.83
C ARG A 163 18.52 12.60 -0.94
N GLN A 164 17.99 12.12 0.19
CA GLN A 164 16.97 11.06 0.21
C GLN A 164 15.69 11.48 -0.51
N ALA A 165 15.28 12.75 -0.38
CA ALA A 165 14.14 13.29 -1.12
C ALA A 165 14.38 13.25 -2.64
N LYS A 166 15.59 13.53 -3.12
CA LYS A 166 15.94 13.41 -4.54
C LYS A 166 15.93 11.96 -5.01
N GLU A 167 16.42 11.03 -4.20
CA GLU A 167 16.37 9.60 -4.49
C GLU A 167 14.93 9.10 -4.58
N LEU A 168 14.04 9.56 -3.68
CA LEU A 168 12.61 9.29 -3.74
C LEU A 168 11.98 9.83 -5.02
N GLY A 169 12.29 11.07 -5.39
CA GLY A 169 11.83 11.67 -6.64
C GLY A 169 12.27 10.85 -7.86
N ALA A 170 13.53 10.44 -7.91
CA ALA A 170 14.04 9.59 -8.99
C ALA A 170 13.37 8.20 -9.02
N ALA A 171 13.11 7.59 -7.87
CA ALA A 171 12.46 6.28 -7.79
C ALA A 171 10.99 6.31 -8.23
N LEU A 172 10.33 7.47 -8.10
CA LEU A 172 8.93 7.68 -8.49
C LEU A 172 8.79 8.45 -9.82
N ASP A 173 9.90 8.67 -10.54
CA ASP A 173 9.96 9.46 -11.79
C ASP A 173 9.33 10.86 -11.67
N SER A 174 9.56 11.52 -10.53
CA SER A 174 8.94 12.81 -10.20
C SER A 174 9.95 13.96 -10.25
N ALA A 175 9.51 15.07 -10.87
CA ALA A 175 10.26 16.32 -10.95
C ALA A 175 9.90 17.33 -9.84
N LEU A 176 9.12 16.92 -8.83
CA LEU A 176 8.71 17.78 -7.73
C LEU A 176 9.92 18.31 -6.94
N PRO A 177 9.84 19.55 -6.40
CA PRO A 177 10.87 20.07 -5.52
C PRO A 177 11.09 19.18 -4.29
N GLU A 178 12.33 19.12 -3.80
CA GLU A 178 12.68 18.32 -2.61
C GLU A 178 11.83 18.67 -1.39
N THR A 179 11.42 19.94 -1.25
CA THR A 179 10.54 20.39 -0.16
C THR A 179 9.17 19.73 -0.21
N VAL A 180 8.62 19.49 -1.40
CA VAL A 180 7.34 18.80 -1.60
C VAL A 180 7.49 17.30 -1.32
N LEU A 181 8.57 16.68 -1.81
CA LEU A 181 8.85 15.26 -1.58
C LEU A 181 9.05 14.94 -0.09
N ILE A 182 9.69 15.84 0.66
CA ILE A 182 9.83 15.71 2.12
C ILE A 182 8.47 15.79 2.83
N ARG A 183 7.61 16.74 2.43
CA ARG A 183 6.24 16.84 2.96
C ARG A 183 5.44 15.58 2.67
N PHE A 184 5.53 15.08 1.45
CA PHE A 184 4.91 13.82 1.04
C PHE A 184 5.38 12.67 1.91
N ALA A 185 6.69 12.47 2.06
CA ALA A 185 7.23 11.38 2.89
C ALA A 185 6.72 11.44 4.35
N ALA A 186 6.64 12.64 4.94
CA ALA A 186 6.10 12.83 6.28
C ALA A 186 4.59 12.53 6.36
N ALA A 187 3.81 13.03 5.41
CA ALA A 187 2.37 12.82 5.35
C ALA A 187 2.01 11.35 5.07
N TRP A 188 2.70 10.71 4.13
CA TRP A 188 2.52 9.32 3.76
C TRP A 188 2.80 8.38 4.94
N THR A 189 3.85 8.68 5.72
CA THR A 189 4.15 7.96 6.96
C THR A 189 3.04 8.11 7.99
N GLN A 190 2.43 9.29 8.12
CA GLN A 190 1.30 9.51 9.04
C GLN A 190 0.06 8.68 8.64
N VAL A 191 -0.23 8.59 7.34
CA VAL A 191 -1.36 7.80 6.81
C VAL A 191 -1.20 6.32 7.18
N PHE A 192 -0.06 5.70 6.86
CA PHE A 192 0.15 4.29 7.22
C PHE A 192 0.34 4.08 8.73
N GLY A 193 0.85 5.09 9.44
CA GLY A 193 0.97 5.06 10.90
C GLY A 193 -0.39 4.96 11.58
N VAL A 194 -1.33 5.85 11.24
CA VAL A 194 -2.67 5.87 11.85
C VAL A 194 -3.47 4.61 11.49
N ILE A 195 -3.37 4.12 10.25
CA ILE A 195 -4.03 2.86 9.83
C ILE A 195 -3.46 1.67 10.61
N SER A 196 -2.14 1.60 10.75
CA SER A 196 -1.50 0.52 11.53
C SER A 196 -1.88 0.58 13.00
N PHE A 197 -2.00 1.78 13.57
CA PHE A 197 -2.39 1.95 14.98
C PHE A 197 -3.82 1.50 15.22
N ASP A 198 -4.74 1.81 14.30
CA ASP A 198 -6.11 1.31 14.36
C ASP A 198 -6.15 -0.22 14.22
N LEU A 199 -5.59 -0.77 13.14
CA LEU A 199 -5.67 -2.21 12.85
C LEU A 199 -4.94 -3.09 13.86
N PHE A 200 -3.85 -2.60 14.45
CA PHE A 200 -3.07 -3.35 15.43
C PHE A 200 -3.43 -3.01 16.88
N GLY A 201 -4.59 -2.36 17.10
CA GLY A 201 -5.20 -2.19 18.41
C GLY A 201 -4.52 -1.17 19.32
N GLN A 202 -3.71 -0.25 18.79
CA GLN A 202 -3.05 0.80 19.58
C GLN A 202 -4.03 1.88 20.07
N PHE A 203 -5.21 1.97 19.45
CA PHE A 203 -6.26 2.91 19.87
C PHE A 203 -7.26 2.34 20.88
N VAL A 204 -7.19 1.05 21.22
CA VAL A 204 -8.11 0.41 22.17
C VAL A 204 -8.16 1.19 23.49
N GLY A 205 -9.36 1.63 23.90
CA GLY A 205 -9.56 2.44 25.11
C GLY A 205 -9.23 3.93 24.97
N SER A 206 -9.00 4.44 23.75
CA SER A 206 -8.76 5.87 23.47
C SER A 206 -9.58 6.38 22.28
N PHE A 207 -9.05 6.31 21.06
CA PHE A 207 -9.71 6.75 19.83
C PHE A 207 -10.55 5.61 19.23
N GLU A 208 -11.58 5.17 19.94
CA GLU A 208 -12.53 4.14 19.47
C GLU A 208 -13.93 4.74 19.25
N PRO A 209 -14.56 4.53 18.05
CA PRO A 209 -14.01 3.85 16.88
C PRO A 209 -12.92 4.69 16.16
N GLY A 210 -11.91 4.02 15.57
CA GLY A 210 -10.71 4.70 15.02
C GLY A 210 -10.87 5.34 13.65
N ASP A 211 -12.01 5.14 12.98
CA ASP A 211 -12.32 5.76 11.68
C ASP A 211 -12.31 7.30 11.72
N HIS A 212 -12.74 7.90 12.83
CA HIS A 212 -12.72 9.35 12.99
C HIS A 212 -11.29 9.93 13.03
N ILE A 213 -10.38 9.32 13.80
CA ILE A 213 -8.99 9.78 13.89
C ILE A 213 -8.22 9.50 12.59
N CYS A 214 -8.50 8.38 11.92
CA CYS A 214 -7.99 8.09 10.57
C CYS A 214 -8.40 9.19 9.58
N THR A 215 -9.70 9.49 9.49
CA THR A 215 -10.22 10.53 8.57
C THR A 215 -9.61 11.90 8.85
N PHE A 216 -9.50 12.28 10.13
CA PHE A 216 -8.85 13.52 10.54
C PHE A 216 -7.37 13.56 10.12
N THR A 217 -6.65 12.45 10.33
CA THR A 217 -5.23 12.32 9.96
C THR A 217 -5.02 12.37 8.46
N PHE A 218 -5.91 11.79 7.65
CA PHE A 218 -5.83 11.86 6.18
C PHE A 218 -5.94 13.31 5.66
N ARG A 219 -6.84 14.10 6.26
CA ARG A 219 -6.95 15.54 5.96
C ARG A 219 -5.73 16.31 6.43
N THR A 220 -5.19 15.98 7.60
CA THR A 220 -3.95 16.56 8.13
C THR A 220 -2.75 16.26 7.24
N ALA A 221 -2.65 15.02 6.73
CA ALA A 221 -1.64 14.60 5.76
C ALA A 221 -1.76 15.41 4.45
N ALA A 222 -2.98 15.60 3.93
CA ALA A 222 -3.21 16.43 2.76
C ALA A 222 -2.77 17.89 2.97
N HIS A 223 -3.06 18.48 4.14
CA HIS A 223 -2.58 19.81 4.50
C HIS A 223 -1.06 19.88 4.67
N THR A 224 -0.44 18.83 5.22
CA THR A 224 1.03 18.74 5.38
C THR A 224 1.74 18.80 4.03
N ILE A 225 1.18 18.12 3.01
CA ILE A 225 1.64 18.14 1.62
C ILE A 225 1.49 19.54 1.01
N GLY A 226 0.42 20.25 1.37
CA GLY A 226 0.15 21.61 0.93
C GLY A 226 -1.07 21.74 0.01
N PHE A 227 -1.94 20.74 -0.07
CA PHE A 227 -3.18 20.88 -0.86
C PHE A 227 -4.02 22.04 -0.33
N SER A 228 -4.27 23.06 -1.17
CA SER A 228 -4.94 24.31 -0.78
C SER A 228 -6.44 24.34 -1.11
N GLY A 229 -6.94 23.33 -1.83
CA GLY A 229 -8.36 23.18 -2.16
C GLY A 229 -9.23 22.89 -0.93
N GLN A 230 -10.52 23.21 -1.02
CA GLN A 230 -11.56 22.91 -0.01
C GLN A 230 -11.60 21.42 0.34
N ILE A 231 -10.74 20.98 1.25
CA ILE A 231 -10.88 19.74 2.01
C ILE A 231 -11.98 20.04 3.02
N PRO A 232 -13.16 19.41 2.96
CA PRO A 232 -14.25 19.75 3.86
C PRO A 232 -13.80 19.65 5.33
N SER A 233 -14.05 20.71 6.11
CA SER A 233 -13.97 20.61 7.57
C SER A 233 -14.93 19.52 8.04
N ALA A 234 -14.56 18.78 9.08
CA ALA A 234 -15.49 17.86 9.74
C ALA A 234 -16.74 18.64 10.18
N ARG A 235 -17.92 18.08 9.91
CA ARG A 235 -19.15 18.45 10.61
C ARG A 235 -19.21 17.67 11.90
#